data_AF-A0A7Y4RGL8-F1
#
_entry.id   AF-A0A7Y4RGL8-F1
#
_cell.length_a   1.000
_cell.length_b   1.000
_cell.length_c   1.000
_cell.angle_alpha   90.00
_cell.angle_beta   90.00
_cell.angle_gamma   90.00
#
_symmetry.space_group_name_H-M   'P 1'
#
loop_
_entity.id
_entity.type
_entity.pdbx_description
1 polymer ?
#
loop_
_entity_poly.entity_id
_entity_poly.type
_entity_poly.pdbx_seq_one_letter_code
_entity_poly.pdbx_strand_id
1 'polypeptide(L)'
;MISTLLIVVIGQVGCLTLAVILASVFGGLWLDNTFGTKPVFTLVLLFAGIPLSVFLMLYVSRKSLARLKEKYETEEKEKTV
;
A
#
# COMPACT_ATOMS: atom_id res chain seq x y z
N MET A 1 -7.63 -2.30 27.69
CA MET A 1 -6.67 -2.75 26.66
C MET A 1 -7.22 -2.60 25.25
N ILE A 2 -8.45 -3.03 24.96
CA ILE A 2 -9.06 -2.92 23.61
C ILE A 2 -9.33 -1.47 23.18
N SER A 3 -9.85 -0.60 24.05
CA SER A 3 -10.17 0.79 23.71
C SER A 3 -8.94 1.62 23.30
N THR A 4 -7.80 1.42 23.96
CA THR A 4 -6.53 2.07 23.60
C THR A 4 -6.01 1.61 22.23
N LEU A 5 -6.17 0.33 21.89
CA LEU A 5 -5.81 -0.18 20.56
C LEU A 5 -6.70 0.43 19.48
N LEU A 6 -8.02 0.54 19.72
CA LEU A 6 -8.95 1.17 18.78
C LEU A 6 -8.60 2.64 18.53
N ILE A 7 -8.27 3.40 19.58
CA ILE A 7 -7.87 4.81 19.47
C ILE A 7 -6.59 4.95 18.64
N VAL A 8 -5.59 4.09 18.86
CA VAL A 8 -4.34 4.09 18.10
C VAL A 8 -4.59 3.76 16.63
N VAL A 9 -5.41 2.73 16.34
CA VAL A 9 -5.75 2.33 14.96
C VAL A 9 -6.51 3.44 14.24
N ILE A 10 -7.52 4.05 14.88
CA ILE A 10 -8.29 5.14 14.30
C ILE A 10 -7.38 6.35 14.02
N GLY A 11 -6.51 6.72 14.96
CA GLY A 11 -5.56 7.81 14.78
C GLY A 11 -4.56 7.55 13.65
N GLN A 12 -4.05 6.33 13.54
CA GLN A 12 -3.09 5.94 12.51
C GLN A 12 -3.73 5.93 11.12
N VAL A 13 -4.93 5.34 11.00
CA VAL A 13 -5.67 5.31 9.73
C VAL A 13 -6.07 6.73 9.31
N GLY A 14 -6.54 7.55 10.23
CA GLY A 14 -6.88 8.95 9.97
C GLY A 14 -5.67 9.77 9.51
N CYS A 15 -4.55 9.67 10.23
CA CYS A 15 -3.31 10.37 9.88
C CYS A 15 -2.75 9.90 8.52
N LEU A 16 -2.75 8.59 8.27
CA LEU A 16 -2.29 8.01 7.01
C LEU A 16 -3.18 8.45 5.84
N THR A 17 -4.50 8.47 6.02
CA THR A 17 -5.44 8.92 4.98
C THR A 17 -5.22 10.39 4.65
N LEU A 18 -5.03 11.25 5.65
CA LEU A 18 -4.71 12.66 5.46
C LEU A 18 -3.40 12.85 4.70
N ALA A 19 -2.35 12.10 5.08
CA ALA A 19 -1.06 12.15 4.41
C ALA A 19 -1.14 11.70 2.93
N VAL A 20 -1.91 10.65 2.63
CA VAL A 20 -2.13 10.18 1.26
C VAL A 20 -2.89 11.21 0.43
N ILE A 21 -3.94 11.82 0.98
CA ILE A 21 -4.70 12.87 0.27
C ILE A 21 -3.78 14.06 -0.03
N LEU A 22 -3.00 14.53 0.96
CA LEU A 22 -2.05 15.62 0.78
C LEU A 22 -0.99 15.28 -0.27
N ALA A 23 -0.39 14.09 -0.21
CA ALA A 23 0.59 13.66 -1.20
C ALA A 23 -0.01 13.55 -2.61
N SER A 24 -1.25 13.07 -2.73
CA SER A 24 -1.94 12.93 -4.01
C SER A 24 -2.33 14.29 -4.61
N VAL A 25 -2.79 15.23 -3.79
CA VAL A 25 -3.14 16.59 -4.23
C VAL A 25 -1.89 17.40 -4.58
N PHE A 26 -0.89 17.45 -3.69
CA PHE A 26 0.34 18.21 -3.94
C PHE A 26 1.20 17.58 -5.04
N GLY A 27 1.35 16.25 -5.03
CA GLY A 27 2.08 15.52 -6.07
C GLY A 27 1.36 15.62 -7.42
N GLY A 28 0.03 15.51 -7.44
CA GLY A 28 -0.78 15.70 -8.62
C GLY A 28 -0.65 17.10 -9.20
N LEU A 29 -0.83 18.14 -8.38
CA LEU A 29 -0.78 19.55 -8.80
C LEU A 29 0.62 19.99 -9.28
N TRP A 30 1.68 19.49 -8.63
CA TRP A 30 3.06 19.78 -9.04
C TRP A 30 3.43 19.16 -10.38
N LEU A 31 2.97 17.93 -10.62
CA LEU A 31 3.17 17.23 -11.89
C LEU A 31 2.33 17.85 -13.02
N ASP A 32 1.10 18.27 -12.71
CA ASP A 32 0.19 18.98 -13.61
C ASP A 32 0.75 20.34 -14.06
N ASN A 33 1.36 21.08 -13.12
CA ASN A 33 2.04 22.36 -13.41
C ASN A 33 3.32 22.19 -14.24
N THR A 34 3.97 21.02 -14.19
CA THR A 34 5.17 20.72 -15.00
C THR A 34 4.81 20.42 -16.46
N PHE A 35 3.62 19.87 -16.72
CA PHE A 35 3.16 19.51 -18.06
C PHE A 35 2.17 20.51 -18.70
N GLY A 36 1.79 21.58 -17.99
CA GLY A 36 1.01 22.70 -18.56
C GLY A 36 -0.43 22.34 -18.99
N THR A 37 -0.95 21.19 -18.56
CA THR A 37 -2.30 20.71 -18.86
C THR A 37 -3.10 20.67 -17.56
N LYS A 38 -4.37 21.11 -17.59
CA LYS A 38 -5.39 21.08 -16.50
C LYS A 38 -5.35 19.78 -15.65
N PRO A 39 -5.95 19.69 -14.43
CA PRO A 39 -5.78 18.62 -13.39
C PRO A 39 -6.12 17.21 -13.83
N VAL A 40 -5.39 16.72 -14.82
CA VAL A 40 -5.58 15.45 -15.50
C VAL A 40 -4.65 14.43 -14.87
N PHE A 41 -3.45 14.84 -14.44
CA PHE A 41 -2.51 13.93 -13.80
C PHE A 41 -3.00 13.46 -12.42
N THR A 42 -3.60 14.35 -11.63
CA THR A 42 -4.25 14.00 -10.35
C THR A 42 -5.41 13.02 -10.56
N LEU A 43 -6.19 13.20 -11.63
CA LEU A 43 -7.30 12.31 -11.99
C LEU A 43 -6.78 10.94 -12.44
N VAL A 44 -5.74 10.90 -13.27
CA VAL A 44 -5.13 9.65 -13.75
C VAL A 44 -4.45 8.90 -12.61
N LEU A 45 -3.74 9.57 -11.70
CA LEU A 45 -3.14 8.92 -10.52
C LEU A 45 -4.21 8.36 -9.58
N LEU A 46 -5.33 9.07 -9.42
CA LEU A 46 -6.48 8.60 -8.64
C LEU A 46 -7.10 7.35 -9.28
N PHE A 47 -7.36 7.37 -10.59
CA PHE A 47 -7.91 6.21 -11.31
C PHE A 47 -6.91 5.06 -11.41
N ALA A 48 -5.61 5.33 -11.50
CA ALA A 48 -4.54 4.35 -11.50
C ALA A 48 -4.28 3.76 -10.10
N GLY A 49 -4.65 4.45 -9.02
CA GLY A 49 -4.53 3.96 -7.65
C GLY A 49 -5.32 2.67 -7.40
N ILE A 50 -6.49 2.54 -8.03
CA ILE A 50 -7.33 1.33 -7.94
C ILE A 50 -6.60 0.10 -8.53
N PRO A 51 -6.20 0.07 -9.82
CA PRO A 51 -5.46 -1.07 -10.38
C PRO A 51 -4.09 -1.26 -9.73
N LEU A 52 -3.42 -0.17 -9.33
CA LEU A 52 -2.12 -0.24 -8.66
C LEU A 52 -2.21 -0.93 -7.29
N SER A 53 -3.26 -0.66 -6.51
CA SER A 53 -3.46 -1.29 -5.20
C SER A 53 -3.62 -2.81 -5.30
N VAL A 54 -4.43 -3.28 -6.27
CA VAL A 54 -4.65 -4.70 -6.54
C VAL A 54 -3.36 -5.35 -7.01
N PHE A 55 -2.61 -4.68 -7.89
CA PHE A 55 -1.33 -5.17 -8.40
C PHE A 55 -0.30 -5.37 -7.28
N LEU A 56 -0.13 -4.37 -6.41
CA LEU A 56 0.78 -4.44 -5.26
C LEU A 56 0.40 -5.55 -4.28
N MET A 57 -0.90 -5.70 -3.99
CA MET A 57 -1.39 -6.75 -3.11
C MET A 57 -1.07 -8.14 -3.66
N LEU A 58 -1.33 -8.36 -4.95
CA LEU A 58 -1.00 -9.63 -5.61
C LEU A 58 0.49 -9.91 -5.62
N TYR A 59 1.32 -8.90 -5.89
CA TYR A 59 2.78 -9.03 -5.88
C TYR A 59 3.32 -9.41 -4.50
N VAL A 60 2.88 -8.70 -3.46
CA VAL A 60 3.31 -8.95 -2.08
C VAL A 60 2.81 -10.30 -1.59
N SER A 61 1.54 -10.66 -1.82
CA SER A 61 1.01 -11.97 -1.44
C SER A 61 1.80 -13.11 -2.08
N ARG A 62 2.13 -13.03 -3.37
CA ARG A 62 2.94 -14.06 -4.03
C ARG A 62 4.32 -14.20 -3.41
N LYS A 63 4.98 -13.09 -3.09
CA LYS A 63 6.29 -13.09 -2.44
C LYS A 63 6.24 -13.67 -1.02
N SER A 64 5.19 -13.36 -0.26
CA SER A 64 4.96 -13.92 1.07
C SER A 64 4.66 -15.41 1.01
N LEU A 65 3.82 -15.86 0.08
CA LEU A 65 3.53 -17.29 -0.11
C LEU A 65 4.77 -18.09 -0.49
N ALA A 66 5.65 -17.56 -1.34
CA ALA A 66 6.92 -18.19 -1.68
C ALA A 66 7.82 -18.35 -0.44
N ARG A 67 7.91 -17.30 0.40
CA ARG A 67 8.65 -17.33 1.68
C ARG A 67 8.07 -18.34 2.68
N LEU A 68 6.75 -18.50 2.71
CA LEU A 68 6.12 -19.47 3.60
C LEU A 68 6.36 -20.91 3.15
N LYS A 69 6.30 -21.19 1.84
CA LYS A 69 6.63 -22.51 1.30
C LYS A 69 8.07 -22.91 1.65
N GLU A 70 9.01 -21.98 1.48
CA GLU A 70 10.44 -22.21 1.75
C GLU A 70 10.70 -22.47 3.25
N LYS A 71 10.01 -21.74 4.15
CA LYS A 71 10.04 -22.03 5.59
C LYS A 71 9.46 -23.42 5.92
N TYR A 72 8.37 -23.82 5.27
CA TYR A 72 7.73 -25.12 5.51
C TYR A 72 8.62 -26.29 5.08
N GLU A 73 9.24 -26.22 3.90
CA GLU A 73 10.19 -27.23 3.41
C GLU A 73 11.45 -27.33 4.28
N THR A 74 11.88 -26.23 4.90
CA THR A 74 13.04 -26.22 5.79
C THR A 74 12.72 -26.87 7.15
N GLU A 75 11.56 -26.58 7.75
CA GLU A 75 11.15 -27.23 9.00
C GLU A 75 10.80 -28.72 8.83
N GLU A 76 10.28 -29.13 7.67
CA GLU A 76 10.03 -30.55 7.36
C GLU A 76 11.35 -31.34 7.23
N LYS A 77 12.39 -30.74 6.63
CA LYS A 77 13.72 -31.35 6.55
C LYS A 77 14.43 -31.43 7.90
N GLU A 78 14.27 -30.44 8.78
CA GLU A 78 14.86 -30.46 10.13
C GLU A 78 14.21 -31.52 11.03
N LYS A 79 12.91 -31.79 10.87
CA LYS A 79 12.21 -32.85 11.64
C LYS A 79 12.49 -34.28 11.20
N THR A 80 13.11 -34.49 10.04
CA THR A 80 13.34 -35.82 9.44
C THR A 80 14.80 -36.29 9.58
N VAL A 81 15.70 -35.43 10.08
CA VAL A 81 17.11 -35.72 10.37
C VAL A 81 17.29 -35.92 11.88
#